data_AF-A0A972W2X6-F1
#
_entry.id   AF-A0A972W2X6-F1
#
_cell.length_a   1.000
_cell.length_b   1.000
_cell.length_c   1.000
_cell.angle_alpha   90.00
_cell.angle_beta   90.00
_cell.angle_gamma   90.00
#
_symmetry.space_group_name_H-M   'P 1'
#
loop_
_entity.id
_entity.type
_entity.pdbx_description
1 polymer ?
#
loop_
_entity_poly.entity_id
_entity_poly.type
_entity_poly.pdbx_seq_one_letter_code
_entity_poly.pdbx_strand_id
1 'polypeptide(L)'
;MGFWVCNNYVKPFVQYGLVYHNIRCKVVIGYFNEYQKRKESLYGNSKQIDYFEGEWVGEKMSKFYRQLTPIQFLDISDLYKLDYVVIESEFSESFSEYKPRFENNRVKIYKINDVKEKDQCI
;
A
#
# COMPACT_ATOMS: atom_id res chain seq x y z
N MET A 1 -1.97 -27.34 -18.67
CA MET A 1 -2.36 -25.97 -18.28
C MET A 1 -3.87 -25.95 -18.10
N GLY A 2 -4.34 -26.06 -16.86
CA GLY A 2 -5.77 -26.12 -16.56
C GLY A 2 -6.22 -24.81 -15.92
N PHE A 3 -7.12 -24.10 -16.60
CA PHE A 3 -7.92 -23.03 -16.02
C PHE A 3 -8.82 -23.62 -14.93
N TRP A 4 -8.70 -23.14 -13.69
CA TRP A 4 -9.72 -23.37 -12.67
C TRP A 4 -10.77 -22.28 -12.77
N VAL A 5 -11.79 -22.56 -13.59
CA VAL A 5 -13.09 -21.89 -13.53
C VAL A 5 -13.88 -22.57 -12.42
N CYS A 6 -14.13 -21.87 -11.31
CA CYS A 6 -15.18 -22.30 -10.37
C CYS A 6 -16.53 -21.85 -10.94
N ASN A 7 -17.18 -22.80 -11.60
CA ASN A 7 -18.48 -22.69 -12.25
C ASN A 7 -19.60 -22.94 -11.21
N ASN A 8 -20.53 -21.99 -11.13
CA ASN A 8 -21.98 -22.13 -10.86
C ASN A 8 -22.51 -23.02 -9.70
N TYR A 9 -23.29 -22.41 -8.80
CA TYR A 9 -24.67 -22.86 -8.52
C TYR A 9 -25.55 -21.70 -8.06
N VAL A 10 -26.47 -21.30 -8.94
CA VAL A 10 -27.60 -20.42 -8.66
C VAL A 10 -28.72 -21.26 -8.04
N LYS A 11 -29.30 -20.80 -6.92
CA LYS A 11 -30.70 -21.08 -6.57
C LYS A 11 -31.38 -19.76 -6.20
N PRO A 12 -32.49 -19.36 -6.86
CA PRO A 12 -33.24 -18.16 -6.54
C PRO A 12 -34.45 -18.45 -5.64
N PHE A 13 -34.88 -17.43 -4.89
CA PHE A 13 -36.27 -17.17 -4.40
C PHE A 13 -36.83 -18.16 -3.34
N VAL A 14 -37.48 -17.81 -2.21
CA VAL A 14 -38.23 -16.66 -1.62
C VAL A 14 -38.16 -16.92 -0.09
N GLN A 15 -38.10 -15.99 0.87
CA GLN A 15 -39.17 -15.08 1.27
C GLN A 15 -38.69 -14.30 2.52
N TYR A 16 -39.12 -13.04 2.62
CA TYR A 16 -38.95 -12.07 3.71
C TYR A 16 -37.67 -11.21 3.73
N GLY A 17 -37.86 -9.91 3.43
CA GLY A 17 -37.17 -8.84 4.16
C GLY A 17 -36.00 -8.16 3.47
N LEU A 18 -36.32 -7.25 2.56
CA LEU A 18 -35.50 -6.17 1.96
C LEU A 18 -34.47 -5.47 2.91
N VAL A 19 -33.24 -5.97 3.12
CA VAL A 19 -32.10 -5.10 3.59
C VAL A 19 -30.68 -5.55 3.17
N TYR A 20 -30.43 -6.81 2.78
CA TYR A 20 -29.03 -7.31 2.78
C TYR A 20 -28.19 -7.12 1.50
N HIS A 21 -28.77 -6.75 0.36
CA HIS A 21 -28.01 -6.64 -0.90
C HIS A 21 -27.21 -5.34 -1.06
N ASN A 22 -27.65 -4.24 -0.45
CA ASN A 22 -26.98 -2.93 -0.59
C ASN A 22 -25.76 -2.75 0.32
N ILE A 23 -25.71 -3.46 1.45
CA ILE A 23 -24.63 -3.33 2.43
C ILE A 23 -23.36 -4.02 1.91
N ARG A 24 -23.51 -5.23 1.35
CA ARG A 24 -22.36 -6.03 0.87
C ARG A 24 -21.64 -5.35 -0.31
N CYS A 25 -22.38 -4.77 -1.26
CA CYS A 25 -21.77 -3.99 -2.35
C CYS A 25 -21.11 -2.70 -1.85
N LYS A 26 -21.72 -1.96 -0.92
CA LYS A 26 -21.13 -0.74 -0.36
C LYS A 26 -19.83 -1.02 0.40
N VAL A 27 -19.78 -2.10 1.17
CA VAL A 27 -18.58 -2.53 1.90
C VAL A 27 -17.46 -2.93 0.94
N VAL A 28 -17.77 -3.66 -0.13
CA VAL A 28 -16.77 -4.06 -1.16
C VAL A 28 -16.24 -2.84 -1.92
N ILE A 29 -17.09 -1.88 -2.29
CA ILE A 29 -16.68 -0.65 -2.96
C ILE A 29 -15.83 0.23 -2.04
N GLY A 30 -16.20 0.34 -0.76
CA GLY A 30 -15.43 1.08 0.24
C GLY A 30 -14.02 0.51 0.41
N TYR A 31 -13.91 -0.81 0.56
CA TYR A 31 -12.62 -1.50 0.67
C TYR A 31 -11.77 -1.33 -0.58
N PHE A 32 -12.36 -1.47 -1.77
CA PHE A 32 -11.64 -1.28 -3.03
C PHE A 32 -11.11 0.14 -3.17
N ASN A 33 -11.91 1.15 -2.83
CA ASN A 33 -11.50 2.55 -2.90
C ASN A 33 -10.38 2.87 -1.90
N GLU A 34 -10.45 2.34 -0.67
CA GLU A 34 -9.38 2.50 0.32
C GLU A 34 -8.08 1.84 -0.16
N TYR A 35 -8.17 0.62 -0.69
CA TYR A 35 -7.03 -0.07 -1.27
C TYR A 35 -6.38 0.72 -2.40
N GLN A 36 -7.18 1.28 -3.33
CA GLN A 36 -6.65 2.10 -4.42
C GLN A 36 -5.95 3.35 -3.89
N LYS A 37 -6.58 4.09 -2.97
CA LYS A 37 -5.97 5.30 -2.41
C LYS A 37 -4.66 5.00 -1.67
N ARG A 38 -4.63 3.94 -0.86
CA ARG A 38 -3.41 3.48 -0.18
C ARG A 38 -2.32 3.13 -1.18
N LYS A 39 -2.68 2.40 -2.25
CA LYS A 39 -1.75 2.03 -3.32
C LYS A 39 -1.20 3.28 -4.01
N GLU A 40 -2.05 4.23 -4.37
CA GLU A 40 -1.65 5.49 -5.01
C GLU A 40 -0.74 6.33 -4.12
N SER A 41 -0.94 6.34 -2.80
CA SER A 41 -0.03 7.04 -1.88
C SER A 41 1.37 6.43 -1.84
N LEU A 42 1.50 5.11 -1.97
CA LEU A 42 2.79 4.40 -1.91
C LEU A 42 3.49 4.30 -3.26
N TYR A 43 2.73 4.16 -4.34
CA TYR A 43 3.26 3.81 -5.66
C TYR A 43 2.94 4.85 -6.74
N GLY A 44 2.28 5.94 -6.36
CA GLY A 44 1.84 6.99 -7.26
C GLY A 44 0.55 6.64 -8.00
N ASN A 45 -0.20 7.67 -8.39
CA ASN A 45 -1.27 7.53 -9.38
C ASN A 45 -0.71 7.52 -10.82
N SER A 46 -1.55 7.21 -11.81
CA SER A 46 -1.14 7.11 -13.23
C SER A 46 -0.34 8.34 -13.71
N LYS A 47 -0.78 9.55 -13.36
CA LYS A 47 -0.07 10.76 -13.79
C LYS A 47 1.30 10.88 -13.14
N GLN A 48 1.39 10.54 -11.86
CA GLN A 48 2.65 10.59 -11.10
C GLN A 48 3.65 9.57 -11.61
N ILE A 49 3.23 8.33 -11.88
CA ILE A 49 4.13 7.29 -12.39
C ILE A 49 4.58 7.59 -13.82
N ASP A 50 3.75 8.25 -14.63
CA ASP A 50 4.09 8.58 -16.02
C ASP A 50 5.22 9.61 -16.14
N TYR A 51 5.49 10.40 -15.08
CA TYR A 51 6.66 11.27 -15.03
C TYR A 51 7.99 10.52 -14.94
N PHE A 52 7.97 9.24 -14.53
CA PHE A 52 9.19 8.43 -14.43
C PHE A 52 9.47 7.73 -15.76
N GLU A 53 10.72 7.82 -16.19
CA GLU A 53 11.24 6.99 -17.27
C GLU A 53 11.31 5.51 -16.83
N GLY A 54 11.12 4.58 -17.76
CA GLY A 54 11.16 3.14 -17.49
C GLY A 54 10.37 2.36 -18.54
N GLU A 55 10.72 1.09 -18.72
CA GLU A 55 10.14 0.24 -19.77
C GLU A 55 8.78 -0.34 -19.37
N TRP A 56 8.52 -0.46 -18.06
CA TRP A 56 7.29 -1.05 -17.54
C TRP A 56 6.81 -0.37 -16.26
N VAL A 57 5.51 -0.51 -15.98
CA VAL A 57 4.81 0.20 -14.90
C VAL A 57 5.40 -0.06 -13.51
N GLY A 58 5.84 -1.28 -13.22
CA GLY A 58 6.38 -1.61 -11.90
C GLY A 58 7.75 -0.97 -11.63
N GLU A 59 8.56 -0.73 -12.66
CA GLU A 59 9.79 0.04 -12.53
C GLU A 59 9.49 1.47 -12.11
N LYS A 60 8.52 2.10 -12.79
CA LYS A 60 8.09 3.48 -12.50
C LYS A 60 7.50 3.62 -11.10
N MET A 61 6.67 2.65 -10.69
CA MET A 61 6.13 2.58 -9.32
C MET A 61 7.24 2.42 -8.27
N SER A 62 8.26 1.60 -8.55
CA SER A 62 9.41 1.43 -7.66
C SER A 62 10.21 2.73 -7.54
N LYS A 63 10.45 3.43 -8.65
CA LYS A 63 11.11 4.75 -8.65
C LYS A 63 10.33 5.78 -7.83
N PHE A 64 9.00 5.83 -7.96
CA PHE A 64 8.16 6.69 -7.13
C PHE A 64 8.32 6.34 -5.64
N TYR A 65 8.20 5.06 -5.27
CA TYR A 65 8.32 4.61 -3.88
C TYR A 65 9.67 4.99 -3.27
N ARG A 66 10.76 4.87 -4.03
CA ARG A 66 12.12 5.21 -3.58
C ARG A 66 12.34 6.70 -3.32
N GLN A 67 11.50 7.58 -3.87
CA GLN A 67 11.56 9.01 -3.59
C GLN A 67 10.86 9.41 -2.29
N LEU A 68 10.06 8.50 -1.69
CA LEU A 68 9.32 8.81 -0.49
C LEU A 68 10.25 9.03 0.70
N THR A 69 9.97 10.09 1.46
CA THR A 69 10.70 10.44 2.68
C THR A 69 10.11 9.73 3.90
N PRO A 70 10.87 9.57 5.00
CA PRO A 70 10.36 9.01 6.26
C PRO A 70 9.05 9.69 6.71
N ILE A 71 8.98 11.03 6.61
CA ILE A 71 7.80 11.82 6.97
C ILE A 71 6.59 11.42 6.11
N GLN A 72 6.77 11.25 4.80
CA GLN A 72 5.68 10.80 3.93
C GLN A 72 5.20 9.39 4.31
N PHE A 73 6.10 8.50 4.72
CA PHE A 73 5.68 7.20 5.24
C PHE A 73 4.91 7.31 6.56
N LEU A 74 5.26 8.27 7.43
CA LEU A 74 4.49 8.57 8.64
C LEU A 74 3.08 9.04 8.29
N ASP A 75 2.94 10.00 7.39
CA ASP A 75 1.64 10.53 6.95
C ASP A 75 0.76 9.41 6.38
N ILE A 76 1.33 8.55 5.53
CA ILE A 76 0.62 7.40 4.97
C ILE A 76 0.26 6.40 6.08
N SER A 77 1.14 6.22 7.08
CA SER A 77 0.88 5.33 8.21
C SER A 77 -0.28 5.80 9.09
N ASP A 78 -0.45 7.10 9.26
CA ASP A 78 -1.56 7.65 10.05
C ASP A 78 -2.91 7.45 9.36
N LEU A 79 -2.91 7.51 8.03
CA LEU A 79 -4.11 7.28 7.22
C LEU A 79 -4.46 5.79 7.07
N TYR A 80 -3.45 4.92 6.91
CA TYR A 80 -3.66 3.52 6.48
C TYR A 80 -3.02 2.46 7.37
N LYS A 81 -2.56 2.83 8.57
CA LYS A 81 -1.98 1.94 9.59
C LYS A 81 -0.85 1.07 9.04
N LEU A 82 0.21 1.72 8.55
CA LEU A 82 1.45 1.03 8.19
C LEU A 82 2.27 0.77 9.45
N ASP A 83 2.69 -0.48 9.67
CA ASP A 83 3.55 -0.83 10.82
C ASP A 83 5.04 -0.79 10.47
N TYR A 84 5.37 -1.14 9.21
CA TYR A 84 6.73 -1.30 8.73
C TYR A 84 6.91 -0.68 7.34
N VAL A 85 8.12 -0.22 7.09
CA VAL A 85 8.59 0.23 5.77
C VAL A 85 9.78 -0.61 5.39
N VAL A 86 9.76 -1.13 4.18
CA VAL A 86 10.86 -1.91 3.59
C VAL A 86 11.48 -1.07 2.49
N ILE A 87 12.79 -0.82 2.58
CA ILE A 87 13.52 0.01 1.63
C ILE A 87 14.75 -0.76 1.19
N GLU A 88 15.06 -0.71 -0.10
CA GLU A 88 16.29 -1.28 -0.61
C GLU A 88 17.49 -0.54 0.00
N SER A 89 18.53 -1.28 0.39
CA SER A 89 19.66 -0.72 1.16
C SER A 89 20.34 0.45 0.44
N GLU A 90 20.41 0.40 -0.90
CA GLU A 90 20.99 1.46 -1.73
C GLU A 90 20.15 2.75 -1.81
N PHE A 91 18.84 2.69 -1.52
CA PHE A 91 17.94 3.85 -1.51
C PHE A 91 17.55 4.28 -0.10
N SER A 92 18.23 3.76 0.93
CA SER A 92 17.93 4.01 2.35
C SER A 92 18.57 5.27 2.94
N GLU A 93 19.20 6.12 2.11
CA GLU A 93 19.94 7.30 2.57
C GLU A 93 19.06 8.28 3.34
N SER A 94 17.82 8.49 2.88
CA SER A 94 16.83 9.33 3.58
C SER A 94 16.42 8.79 4.95
N PHE A 95 16.76 7.52 5.24
CA PHE A 95 16.54 6.85 6.52
C PHE A 95 17.82 6.66 7.34
N SER A 96 18.94 7.29 6.95
CA SER A 96 20.23 7.21 7.64
C SER A 96 20.15 7.57 9.13
N GLU A 97 19.23 8.47 9.44
CA GLU A 97 18.92 8.95 10.77
C GLU A 97 18.10 7.99 11.65
N TYR A 98 17.54 6.94 11.06
CA TYR A 98 16.66 5.99 11.73
C TYR A 98 17.35 4.64 11.86
N LYS A 99 17.13 3.96 12.99
CA LYS A 99 17.70 2.63 13.20
C LYS A 99 16.81 1.56 12.58
N PRO A 100 17.30 0.76 11.61
CA PRO A 100 16.51 -0.34 11.07
C PRO A 100 16.33 -1.44 12.13
N ARG A 101 15.16 -2.08 12.12
CA ARG A 101 14.89 -3.29 12.93
C ARG A 101 15.52 -4.54 12.32
N PHE A 102 15.70 -4.52 11.01
CA PHE A 102 16.36 -5.55 10.24
C PHE A 102 17.11 -4.91 9.09
N GLU A 103 18.35 -5.34 8.85
CA GLU A 103 19.13 -4.90 7.70
C GLU A 103 19.90 -6.07 7.11
N ASN A 104 20.00 -6.09 5.78
CA ASN A 104 20.92 -6.92 5.04
C ASN A 104 21.45 -6.16 3.81
N ASN A 105 22.23 -6.83 2.97
CA ASN A 105 22.83 -6.19 1.79
C ASN A 105 21.80 -5.69 0.75
N ARG A 106 20.56 -6.15 0.82
CA ARG A 106 19.51 -5.82 -0.17
C ARG A 106 18.47 -4.86 0.39
N VAL A 107 18.06 -5.02 1.63
CA VAL A 107 16.96 -4.27 2.23
C VAL A 107 17.24 -3.87 3.67
N LYS A 108 16.64 -2.76 4.07
CA LYS A 108 16.48 -2.29 5.45
C LYS A 108 15.00 -2.16 5.76
N ILE A 109 14.62 -2.62 6.96
CA ILE A 109 13.23 -2.59 7.44
C ILE A 109 13.17 -1.69 8.66
N TYR A 110 12.29 -0.70 8.59
CA TYR A 110 12.05 0.30 9.64
C TYR A 110 10.67 0.08 10.22
N LYS A 111 10.54 0.18 11.55
CA LYS A 111 9.24 0.19 12.21
C LYS A 111 8.75 1.63 12.28
N ILE A 112 7.55 1.90 11.76
CA ILE A 112 6.99 3.27 11.68
C ILE A 112 6.96 3.95 13.05
N ASN A 113 6.62 3.22 14.11
CA ASN A 113 6.57 3.82 15.46
C ASN A 113 7.92 4.37 15.92
N ASP A 114 9.03 3.73 15.54
CA ASP A 114 10.37 4.22 15.89
C ASP A 114 10.69 5.52 15.14
N VAL A 115 10.13 5.70 13.94
CA VAL A 115 10.22 6.93 13.14
C VAL A 115 9.40 8.04 13.81
N LYS A 116 8.16 7.74 14.25
CA LYS A 116 7.28 8.68 14.97
C LYS A 116 7.89 9.20 16.27
N GLU A 117 8.50 8.32 17.07
CA GLU A 117 9.11 8.69 18.35
C GLU A 117 10.28 9.66 18.16
N LYS A 118 11.02 9.55 17.05
CA LYS A 118 12.15 10.43 16.75
C LYS A 118 11.68 11.83 16.31
N ASP A 119 10.68 11.92 15.43
CA ASP A 119 10.17 13.19 14.91
C ASP A 119 9.42 14.03 15.96
N GLN A 120 8.92 13.41 17.04
CA GLN A 120 8.26 14.12 18.16
C GLN A 120 9.24 14.78 19.15
N CYS A 121 10.55 14.58 18.97
CA CYS A 121 11.59 15.07 19.88
C CYS A 121 12.33 16.33 19.35
N ILE A 122 11.78 17.01 18.33
CA ILE A 122 12.28 18.28 17.76
C ILE A 122 11.25 19.37 18.05
#